data_AF-A0AA96J5G3-F1
#
_entry.id   AF-A0AA96J5G3-F1
#
_cell.length_a   1.000
_cell.length_b   1.000
_cell.length_c   1.000
_cell.angle_alpha   90.00
_cell.angle_beta   90.00
_cell.angle_gamma   90.00
#
_symmetry.space_group_name_H-M   'P 1'
#
loop_
_entity.id
_entity.type
_entity.pdbx_description
1 polymer ?
#
loop_
_entity_poly.entity_id
_entity_poly.type
_entity_poly.pdbx_seq_one_letter_code
_entity_poly.pdbx_strand_id
1 'polypeptide(L)'
;MTKEHKMLIEQIIEKMKLKKDGILSIDQFTSLFESRNQSLSVGGLMIDNLKLVERVKGGTALTQRYRLSKEGWAFTTFEELEKKEYQKELKENIELENLKVNTQLNKWLLRTKWVPHILSLIAILISIYFSNKDNNKQAELEEKIKDNIKSIDTLKIENSILIKKVNTLESKTSANSGLP
;
A
#
# COMPACT_ATOMS: atom_id res chain seq x y z
N MET A 1 -38.22 -16.48 7.92
CA MET A 1 -38.21 -17.96 8.01
C MET A 1 -37.74 -18.34 9.41
N THR A 2 -38.44 -19.25 10.10
CA THR A 2 -38.10 -19.66 11.49
C THR A 2 -37.02 -20.73 11.51
N LYS A 3 -36.38 -20.95 12.67
CA LYS A 3 -35.38 -22.02 12.86
C LYS A 3 -35.98 -23.41 12.60
N GLU A 4 -37.22 -23.62 13.05
CA GLU A 4 -37.97 -24.86 12.80
C GLU A 4 -38.19 -25.11 11.32
N HIS A 5 -38.54 -24.08 10.53
CA HIS A 5 -38.66 -24.22 9.08
C HIS A 5 -37.33 -24.62 8.44
N LYS A 6 -36.20 -24.02 8.85
CA LYS A 6 -34.87 -24.37 8.33
C LYS A 6 -34.55 -25.84 8.57
N MET A 7 -34.71 -26.30 9.82
CA MET A 7 -34.43 -27.70 10.19
C MET A 7 -35.34 -28.68 9.44
N LEU A 8 -36.63 -28.36 9.31
CA LEU A 8 -37.57 -29.21 8.59
C LEU A 8 -37.21 -29.31 7.10
N ILE A 9 -36.85 -28.20 6.47
CA ILE A 9 -36.39 -28.17 5.07
C ILE A 9 -35.15 -29.06 4.90
N GLU A 10 -34.14 -28.92 5.76
CA GLU A 10 -32.92 -29.74 5.73
C GLU A 10 -33.25 -31.24 5.79
N GLN A 11 -34.08 -31.64 6.75
CA GLN A 11 -34.51 -33.04 6.90
C GLN A 11 -35.28 -33.56 5.68
N ILE A 12 -36.17 -32.75 5.11
CA ILE A 12 -36.94 -33.11 3.91
C ILE A 12 -35.99 -33.30 2.73
N ILE A 13 -35.04 -32.39 2.52
CA ILE A 13 -34.06 -32.49 1.44
C ILE A 13 -33.21 -33.75 1.60
N GLU A 14 -32.72 -34.05 2.79
CA GLU A 14 -31.97 -35.29 3.06
C GLU A 14 -32.80 -36.53 2.73
N LYS A 15 -34.06 -36.60 3.20
CA LYS A 15 -34.97 -37.71 2.88
C LYS A 15 -35.23 -37.83 1.38
N MET A 16 -35.33 -36.72 0.65
CA MET A 16 -35.48 -36.73 -0.81
C MET A 16 -34.21 -37.23 -1.53
N LYS A 17 -33.02 -36.84 -1.06
CA LYS A 17 -31.73 -37.30 -1.63
C LYS A 17 -31.50 -38.80 -1.48
N LEU A 18 -32.09 -39.43 -0.47
CA LEU A 18 -32.05 -40.89 -0.30
C LEU A 18 -32.80 -41.65 -1.41
N LYS A 19 -33.72 -40.99 -2.14
CA LYS A 19 -34.35 -41.59 -3.31
C LYS A 19 -33.48 -41.40 -4.55
N LYS A 20 -33.24 -42.49 -5.28
CA LYS A 20 -32.30 -42.58 -6.42
C LYS A 20 -32.55 -41.54 -7.53
N ASP A 21 -33.78 -41.08 -7.70
CA ASP A 21 -34.18 -40.05 -8.66
C ASP A 21 -34.60 -38.72 -8.00
N GLY A 22 -34.68 -38.69 -6.67
CA GLY A 22 -35.19 -37.55 -5.90
C GLY A 22 -36.64 -37.20 -6.21
N ILE A 23 -37.42 -38.11 -6.82
CA ILE A 23 -38.80 -37.87 -7.26
C ILE A 23 -39.78 -38.44 -6.24
N LEU A 24 -40.78 -37.64 -5.88
CA LEU A 24 -41.88 -38.01 -4.99
C LEU A 24 -43.22 -37.73 -5.66
N SER A 25 -44.18 -38.63 -5.48
CA SER A 25 -45.60 -38.31 -5.71
C SER A 25 -46.09 -37.27 -4.70
N ILE A 26 -47.22 -36.62 -4.97
CA ILE A 26 -47.83 -35.65 -4.04
C ILE A 26 -48.10 -36.26 -2.66
N ASP A 27 -48.62 -37.48 -2.59
CA ASP A 27 -48.87 -38.16 -1.30
C ASP A 27 -47.57 -38.40 -0.54
N GLN A 28 -46.53 -38.87 -1.24
CA GLN A 28 -45.22 -39.08 -0.62
C GLN A 28 -44.60 -37.76 -0.16
N PHE A 29 -44.70 -36.69 -0.95
CA PHE A 29 -44.16 -35.39 -0.60
C PHE A 29 -44.89 -34.77 0.59
N THR A 30 -46.23 -34.78 0.58
CA THR A 30 -47.05 -34.27 1.69
C THR A 30 -46.88 -35.07 2.97
N SER A 31 -46.59 -36.38 2.88
CA SER A 31 -46.29 -37.23 4.04
C SER A 31 -44.98 -36.90 4.76
N LEU A 32 -44.11 -36.08 4.15
CA LEU A 32 -42.89 -35.59 4.81
C LEU A 32 -43.16 -34.47 5.82
N PHE A 33 -44.39 -33.93 5.84
CA PHE A 33 -44.81 -32.89 6.76
C PHE A 33 -45.74 -33.48 7.81
N GLU A 34 -45.66 -32.99 9.05
CA GLU A 34 -46.51 -33.48 10.16
C GLU A 34 -47.95 -32.96 10.04
N SER A 35 -48.13 -31.84 9.33
CA SER A 35 -49.45 -31.22 9.14
C SER A 35 -49.60 -30.59 7.77
N ARG A 36 -50.86 -30.43 7.35
CA ARG A 36 -51.23 -29.71 6.13
C ARG A 36 -50.70 -28.28 6.12
N ASN A 37 -50.70 -27.61 7.27
CA ASN A 37 -50.22 -26.23 7.38
C ASN A 37 -48.70 -26.15 7.12
N GLN A 38 -47.92 -27.07 7.67
CA GLN A 38 -46.48 -27.16 7.36
C GLN A 38 -46.25 -27.46 5.88
N SER A 39 -47.02 -28.35 5.27
CA SER A 39 -46.89 -28.64 3.83
C SER A 39 -47.16 -27.40 2.96
N LEU A 40 -48.15 -26.59 3.32
CA LEU A 40 -48.45 -25.33 2.61
C LEU A 40 -47.39 -24.26 2.84
N SER A 41 -46.95 -24.05 4.09
CA SER A 41 -45.98 -23.00 4.41
C SER A 41 -44.57 -23.39 4.00
N VAL A 42 -44.05 -24.51 4.49
CA VAL A 42 -42.69 -24.97 4.25
C VAL A 42 -42.54 -25.56 2.86
N GLY A 43 -43.47 -26.39 2.42
CA GLY A 43 -43.46 -26.92 1.04
C GLY A 43 -43.59 -25.81 0.01
N GLY A 44 -44.46 -24.83 0.26
CA GLY A 44 -44.55 -23.61 -0.56
C GLY A 44 -43.22 -22.85 -0.63
N LEU A 45 -42.58 -22.61 0.52
CA LEU A 45 -41.26 -21.95 0.56
C LEU A 45 -40.19 -22.71 -0.23
N MET A 46 -40.15 -24.05 -0.13
CA MET A 46 -39.18 -24.89 -0.85
C MET A 46 -39.36 -24.82 -2.36
N ILE A 47 -40.61 -24.68 -2.84
CA ILE A 47 -40.94 -24.68 -4.26
C ILE A 47 -40.84 -23.27 -4.86
N ASP A 48 -41.50 -22.30 -4.24
CA ASP A 48 -41.73 -20.99 -4.85
C ASP A 48 -40.61 -19.99 -4.53
N ASN A 49 -40.10 -20.01 -3.29
CA ASN A 49 -39.12 -19.02 -2.82
C ASN A 49 -37.69 -19.52 -2.97
N LEU A 50 -37.38 -20.68 -2.38
CA LEU A 50 -36.03 -21.24 -2.33
C LEU A 50 -35.69 -22.06 -3.57
N LYS A 51 -36.71 -22.46 -4.34
CA LYS A 51 -36.57 -23.26 -5.57
C LYS A 51 -35.72 -24.52 -5.37
N LEU A 52 -35.80 -25.15 -4.19
CA LEU A 52 -35.10 -26.39 -3.87
C LEU A 52 -35.84 -27.62 -4.41
N VAL A 53 -37.15 -27.48 -4.63
CA VAL A 53 -38.02 -28.53 -5.15
C VAL A 53 -38.78 -28.00 -6.36
N GLU A 54 -38.84 -28.80 -7.41
CA GLU A 54 -39.56 -28.49 -8.65
C GLU A 54 -40.74 -29.42 -8.87
N ARG A 55 -41.80 -28.87 -9.47
CA ARG A 55 -42.91 -29.65 -9.99
C ARG A 55 -42.50 -30.30 -11.31
N VAL A 56 -42.63 -31.63 -11.39
CA VAL A 56 -42.42 -32.36 -12.65
C VAL A 56 -43.55 -32.00 -13.62
N LYS A 57 -43.18 -31.59 -14.85
CA LYS A 57 -44.15 -31.21 -15.89
C LYS A 57 -44.98 -32.41 -16.34
N GLY A 58 -46.29 -32.19 -16.57
CA GLY A 58 -47.18 -33.18 -17.20
C GLY A 58 -48.12 -33.93 -16.25
N GLY A 59 -48.19 -33.58 -14.97
CA GLY A 59 -49.17 -34.12 -14.03
C GLY A 59 -50.40 -33.22 -13.87
N THR A 60 -51.57 -33.82 -13.64
CA THR A 60 -52.74 -33.14 -13.06
C THR A 60 -52.49 -32.88 -11.57
N ALA A 61 -53.34 -32.07 -10.91
CA ALA A 61 -53.21 -31.80 -9.46
C ALA A 61 -53.10 -33.07 -8.60
N LEU A 62 -53.75 -34.16 -9.02
CA LEU A 62 -53.75 -35.47 -8.34
C LEU A 62 -52.58 -36.38 -8.73
N THR A 63 -51.90 -36.10 -9.84
CA THR A 63 -50.75 -36.88 -10.34
C THR A 63 -49.45 -36.08 -10.30
N GLN A 64 -49.47 -34.95 -9.60
CA GLN A 64 -48.34 -34.06 -9.46
C GLN A 64 -47.19 -34.80 -8.78
N ARG A 65 -46.01 -34.71 -9.39
CA ARG A 65 -44.77 -35.20 -8.80
C ARG A 65 -43.86 -34.01 -8.52
N TYR A 66 -43.05 -34.17 -7.48
CA TYR A 66 -42.06 -33.23 -7.00
C TYR A 66 -40.68 -33.86 -7.13
N ARG A 67 -39.68 -33.07 -7.53
CA ARG A 67 -38.30 -33.51 -7.60
C ARG A 67 -37.38 -32.48 -6.97
N LEU A 68 -36.21 -32.91 -6.49
CA LEU A 68 -35.15 -31.95 -6.15
C LEU A 68 -34.71 -31.18 -7.41
N SER A 69 -34.62 -29.86 -7.29
CA SER A 69 -34.01 -28.98 -8.29
C SER A 69 -32.49 -29.12 -8.26
N LYS A 70 -31.78 -28.43 -9.16
CA LYS A 70 -30.31 -28.38 -9.11
C LYS A 70 -29.83 -27.76 -7.79
N GLU A 71 -30.51 -26.72 -7.35
CA GLU A 71 -30.28 -26.02 -6.10
C GLU A 71 -30.56 -26.93 -4.90
N GLY A 72 -31.63 -27.74 -4.94
CA GLY A 72 -31.95 -28.73 -3.91
C GLY A 72 -30.91 -29.86 -3.80
N TRP A 73 -30.32 -30.29 -4.91
CA TRP A 73 -29.22 -31.27 -4.89
C TRP A 73 -27.93 -30.67 -4.31
N ALA A 74 -27.62 -29.42 -4.65
CA ALA A 74 -26.45 -28.70 -4.17
C ALA A 74 -26.60 -28.16 -2.74
N PHE A 75 -27.83 -28.07 -2.22
CA PHE A 75 -28.13 -27.60 -0.87
C PHE A 75 -27.53 -28.54 0.17
N THR A 76 -26.78 -28.00 1.12
CA THR A 76 -26.22 -28.73 2.27
C THR A 76 -27.00 -28.39 3.53
N THR A 77 -26.74 -27.22 4.11
CA THR A 77 -27.43 -26.69 5.30
C THR A 77 -27.56 -25.16 5.21
N PHE A 78 -28.51 -24.59 5.93
CA PHE A 78 -28.65 -23.14 6.04
C PHE A 78 -27.46 -22.50 6.77
N GLU A 79 -26.87 -23.19 7.74
CA GLU A 79 -25.69 -22.68 8.45
C GLU A 79 -24.49 -22.53 7.51
N GLU A 80 -24.29 -23.48 6.60
CA GLU A 80 -23.19 -23.39 5.64
C GLU A 80 -23.43 -22.30 4.58
N LEU A 81 -24.69 -22.10 4.17
CA LEU A 81 -25.06 -20.99 3.29
C LEU A 81 -24.79 -19.63 3.93
N GLU A 82 -25.20 -19.44 5.18
CA GLU A 82 -24.95 -18.20 5.94
C GLU A 82 -23.44 -17.95 6.12
N LYS A 83 -22.66 -18.99 6.41
CA LYS A 83 -21.18 -18.89 6.47
C LYS A 83 -20.57 -18.46 5.13
N LYS A 84 -21.07 -19.00 4.01
CA LYS A 84 -20.59 -18.63 2.66
C LYS A 84 -20.94 -17.20 2.31
N GLU A 85 -22.15 -16.75 2.63
CA GLU A 85 -22.57 -15.35 2.44
C GLU A 85 -21.71 -14.40 3.27
N TYR A 86 -21.52 -14.71 4.56
CA TYR A 86 -20.65 -13.93 5.44
C TYR A 86 -19.21 -13.84 4.93
N GLN A 87 -18.63 -14.97 4.47
CA GLN A 87 -17.29 -14.97 3.88
C GLN A 87 -17.21 -14.16 2.58
N LYS A 88 -18.27 -14.16 1.78
CA LYS A 88 -18.35 -13.36 0.55
C LYS A 88 -18.40 -11.88 0.87
N GLU A 89 -19.24 -11.46 1.81
CA GLU A 89 -19.29 -10.08 2.30
C GLU A 89 -17.93 -9.64 2.86
N LEU A 90 -17.25 -10.51 3.61
CA LEU A 90 -15.93 -10.21 4.15
C LEU A 90 -14.90 -9.98 3.04
N LYS A 91 -14.93 -10.81 1.98
CA LYS A 91 -14.06 -10.64 0.80
C LYS A 91 -14.38 -9.35 0.04
N GLU A 92 -15.66 -9.06 -0.19
CA GLU A 92 -16.08 -7.83 -0.86
C GLU A 92 -15.65 -6.58 -0.06
N ASN A 93 -15.77 -6.62 1.27
CA ASN A 93 -15.30 -5.54 2.14
C ASN A 93 -13.77 -5.36 2.08
N ILE A 94 -13.01 -6.45 2.10
CA ILE A 94 -11.54 -6.41 1.96
C ILE A 94 -11.14 -5.82 0.59
N GLU A 95 -11.85 -6.19 -0.48
CA GLU A 95 -11.60 -5.64 -1.82
C GLU A 95 -11.91 -4.14 -1.88
N LEU A 96 -13.01 -3.69 -1.27
CA LEU A 96 -13.35 -2.28 -1.16
C LEU A 96 -12.32 -1.49 -0.34
N GLU A 97 -11.85 -2.04 0.78
CA GLU A 97 -10.78 -1.43 1.57
C GLU A 97 -9.49 -1.33 0.76
N ASN A 98 -9.11 -2.38 0.04
CA ASN A 98 -7.93 -2.37 -0.83
C ASN A 98 -8.04 -1.31 -1.94
N LEU A 99 -9.22 -1.16 -2.57
CA LEU A 99 -9.46 -0.10 -3.54
C LEU A 99 -9.36 1.29 -2.91
N LYS A 100 -9.89 1.47 -1.69
CA LYS A 100 -9.81 2.74 -0.95
C LYS A 100 -8.36 3.08 -0.59
N VAL A 101 -7.58 2.11 -0.12
CA VAL A 101 -6.15 2.30 0.17
C VAL A 101 -5.38 2.63 -1.11
N ASN A 102 -5.62 1.91 -2.21
CA ASN A 102 -4.98 2.20 -3.49
C ASN A 102 -5.30 3.61 -4.00
N THR A 103 -6.56 4.05 -3.90
CA THR A 103 -6.93 5.41 -4.31
C THR A 103 -6.32 6.48 -3.40
N GLN A 104 -6.19 6.22 -2.10
CA GLN A 104 -5.50 7.12 -1.17
C GLN A 104 -3.99 7.20 -1.46
N LEU A 105 -3.32 6.06 -1.68
CA LEU A 105 -1.92 6.00 -2.07
C LEU A 105 -1.68 6.74 -3.40
N ASN A 106 -2.55 6.54 -4.38
CA ASN A 106 -2.43 7.23 -5.67
C ASN A 106 -2.62 8.76 -5.53
N LYS A 107 -3.58 9.20 -4.70
CA LYS A 107 -3.74 10.63 -4.36
C LYS A 107 -2.51 11.19 -3.63
N TRP A 108 -1.92 10.42 -2.72
CA TRP A 108 -0.73 10.84 -1.99
C TRP A 108 0.47 10.96 -2.94
N LEU A 109 0.69 9.96 -3.79
CA LEU A 109 1.73 9.94 -4.81
C LEU A 109 1.62 11.15 -5.77
N LEU A 110 0.40 11.48 -6.20
CA LEU A 110 0.15 12.66 -7.04
C LEU A 110 0.46 13.97 -6.31
N ARG A 111 0.20 14.07 -5.00
CA ARG A 111 0.56 15.24 -4.19
C ARG A 111 2.06 15.35 -3.96
N THR A 112 2.75 14.24 -3.74
CA THR A 112 4.19 14.23 -3.43
C THR A 112 5.09 14.20 -4.66
N LYS A 113 4.53 14.13 -5.88
CA LYS A 113 5.28 14.14 -7.15
C LYS A 113 6.31 15.27 -7.27
N TRP A 114 6.05 16.43 -6.67
CA TRP A 114 6.92 17.61 -6.75
C TRP A 114 7.96 17.71 -5.63
N VAL A 115 7.82 16.92 -4.55
CA VAL A 115 8.73 16.97 -3.39
C VAL A 115 10.19 16.65 -3.77
N PRO A 116 10.49 15.61 -4.58
CA PRO A 116 11.87 15.34 -5.01
C PRO A 116 12.48 16.49 -5.81
N HIS A 117 11.67 17.16 -6.64
CA HIS A 117 12.11 18.30 -7.44
C HIS A 117 12.43 19.52 -6.57
N ILE A 118 11.60 19.82 -5.56
CA ILE A 118 11.85 20.90 -4.60
C ILE A 118 13.12 20.63 -3.81
N LEU A 119 13.32 19.40 -3.34
CA LEU A 119 14.54 19.00 -2.62
C LEU A 119 15.80 19.18 -3.49
N SER A 120 15.74 18.79 -4.76
CA SER A 120 16.83 18.99 -5.70
C SER A 120 17.15 20.48 -5.91
N LEU A 121 16.13 21.33 -6.02
CA LEU A 121 16.30 22.77 -6.22
C LEU A 121 16.93 23.43 -4.97
N ILE A 122 16.53 23.01 -3.77
CA ILE A 122 17.15 23.45 -2.51
C ILE A 122 18.63 23.02 -2.45
N ALA A 123 18.95 21.78 -2.84
CA ALA A 123 20.33 21.29 -2.86
C ALA A 123 21.23 22.12 -3.81
N ILE A 124 20.71 22.50 -4.98
CA ILE A 124 21.41 23.38 -5.93
C ILE A 124 21.67 24.76 -5.31
N LEU A 125 20.66 25.37 -4.68
CA LEU A 125 20.82 26.68 -4.04
C LEU A 125 21.86 26.66 -2.91
N ILE A 126 21.84 25.60 -2.09
CA ILE A 126 22.83 25.40 -1.02
C ILE A 126 24.23 25.26 -1.63
N SER A 127 24.39 24.47 -2.69
CA SER A 127 25.68 24.29 -3.36
C SER A 127 26.24 25.62 -3.89
N ILE A 128 25.42 26.44 -4.55
CA ILE A 128 25.81 27.76 -5.04
C ILE A 128 26.21 28.68 -3.88
N TYR A 129 25.44 28.69 -2.79
CA TYR A 129 25.71 29.52 -1.62
C TYR A 129 27.07 29.19 -0.98
N PHE A 130 27.35 27.90 -0.77
CA PHE A 130 28.64 27.47 -0.21
C PHE A 130 29.81 27.75 -1.16
N SER A 131 29.64 27.51 -2.47
CA SER A 131 30.68 27.79 -3.46
C SER A 131 31.10 29.27 -3.48
N ASN A 132 30.13 30.20 -3.44
CA ASN A 132 30.44 31.64 -3.40
C ASN A 132 31.11 32.07 -2.08
N LYS A 133 30.71 31.46 -0.96
CA LYS A 133 31.30 31.75 0.35
C LYS A 133 32.78 31.31 0.42
N ASP A 134 33.10 30.17 -0.17
CA ASP A 134 34.46 29.63 -0.19
C ASP A 134 35.35 30.41 -1.17
N ASN A 135 34.84 30.78 -2.34
CA ASN A 135 35.56 31.62 -3.31
C ASN A 135 35.96 32.99 -2.71
N ASN A 136 35.07 33.64 -1.95
CA ASN A 136 35.39 34.92 -1.30
C ASN A 136 36.49 34.79 -0.25
N LYS A 137 36.46 33.71 0.55
CA LYS A 137 37.53 33.45 1.53
C LYS A 137 38.86 33.13 0.86
N GLN A 138 38.83 32.42 -0.26
CA GLN A 138 40.02 32.08 -1.03
C GLN A 138 40.65 33.33 -1.65
N ALA A 139 39.84 34.24 -2.21
CA ALA A 139 40.30 35.53 -2.73
C ALA A 139 40.96 36.41 -1.63
N GLU A 140 40.36 36.48 -0.44
CA GLU A 140 40.93 37.23 0.70
C GLU A 140 42.27 36.62 1.16
N LEU A 141 42.39 35.30 1.15
CA LEU A 141 43.64 34.60 1.49
C LEU A 141 44.74 34.83 0.44
N GLU A 142 44.39 34.82 -0.85
CA GLU A 142 45.33 35.10 -1.94
C GLU A 142 45.87 36.54 -1.89
N GLU A 143 45.02 37.52 -1.54
CA GLU A 143 45.44 38.91 -1.36
C GLU A 143 46.43 39.06 -0.19
N LYS A 144 46.12 38.44 0.96
CA LYS A 144 47.02 38.43 2.13
C LYS A 144 48.37 37.76 1.82
N ILE A 145 48.37 36.67 1.06
CA ILE A 145 49.61 36.00 0.62
C ILE A 145 50.42 36.93 -0.28
N LYS A 146 49.77 37.62 -1.23
CA LYS A 146 50.44 38.55 -2.15
C LYS A 146 51.08 39.73 -1.44
N ASP A 147 50.41 40.30 -0.44
CA ASP A 147 50.96 41.42 0.35
C ASP A 147 52.09 40.98 1.29
N ASN A 148 52.00 39.76 1.84
CA ASN A 148 53.11 39.18 2.59
C ASN A 148 54.35 38.96 1.70
N ILE A 149 54.17 38.49 0.46
CA ILE A 149 55.28 38.33 -0.50
C ILE A 149 55.94 39.67 -0.80
N LYS A 150 55.17 40.73 -1.07
CA LYS A 150 55.72 42.08 -1.28
C LYS A 150 56.52 42.56 -0.07
N SER A 151 56.01 42.33 1.13
CA SER A 151 56.67 42.73 2.39
C SER A 151 57.98 41.96 2.61
N ILE A 152 58.03 40.69 2.21
CA ILE A 152 59.27 39.89 2.23
C ILE A 152 60.29 40.45 1.23
N ASP A 153 59.85 40.82 0.03
CA ASP A 153 60.73 41.40 -0.99
C ASP A 153 61.32 42.75 -0.55
N THR A 154 60.52 43.62 0.08
CA THR A 154 61.03 44.89 0.64
C THR A 154 62.04 44.65 1.75
N LEU A 155 61.76 43.74 2.69
CA LEU A 155 62.70 43.37 3.75
C LEU A 155 63.99 42.77 3.20
N LYS A 156 63.92 42.00 2.12
CA LYS A 156 65.10 41.43 1.45
C LYS A 156 65.96 42.51 0.82
N ILE A 157 65.35 43.52 0.19
CA ILE A 157 66.04 44.69 -0.34
C ILE A 157 66.70 45.47 0.79
N GLU A 158 65.98 45.77 1.87
CA GLU A 158 66.51 46.49 3.03
C GLU A 158 67.70 45.76 3.66
N ASN A 159 67.59 44.45 3.88
CA ASN A 159 68.70 43.64 4.37
C ASN A 159 69.91 43.67 3.45
N SER A 160 69.71 43.62 2.13
CA SER A 160 70.83 43.72 1.17
C SER A 160 71.54 45.07 1.24
N ILE A 161 70.80 46.15 1.50
CA ILE A 161 71.34 47.50 1.67
C ILE A 161 72.12 47.58 2.99
N LEU A 162 71.59 47.01 4.08
CA LEU A 162 72.26 46.96 5.38
C LEU A 162 73.57 46.17 5.31
N ILE A 163 73.58 44.99 4.69
CA ILE A 163 74.80 44.19 4.50
C ILE A 163 75.86 44.99 3.75
N LYS A 164 75.47 45.68 2.66
CA LYS A 164 76.41 46.56 1.92
C LYS A 164 76.97 47.66 2.81
N LYS A 165 76.14 48.31 3.63
CA LYS A 165 76.56 49.35 4.57
C LYS A 165 77.55 48.81 5.61
N VAL A 166 77.28 47.66 6.21
CA VAL A 166 78.16 47.01 7.19
C VAL A 166 79.52 46.70 6.55
N ASN A 167 79.55 46.06 5.38
CA ASN A 167 80.81 45.76 4.68
C ASN A 167 81.62 47.02 4.33
N THR A 168 80.96 48.13 3.96
CA THR A 168 81.63 49.41 3.74
C THR A 168 82.16 50.07 5.02
N LEU A 169 81.58 49.77 6.18
CA LEU A 169 82.08 50.26 7.46
C LEU A 169 83.26 49.43 7.95
N GLU A 170 83.20 48.10 7.80
CA GLU A 170 84.31 47.19 8.14
C GLU A 170 85.57 47.44 7.29
N SER A 171 85.41 47.76 6.01
CA SER A 171 86.53 48.16 5.15
C SER A 171 87.12 49.53 5.52
N LYS A 172 86.32 50.46 6.09
CA LYS A 172 86.80 51.75 6.60
C LYS A 172 87.50 51.64 7.95
N THR A 173 87.03 50.76 8.85
CA THR A 173 87.68 50.54 10.15
C THR A 173 89.00 49.78 10.00
N SER A 174 89.08 48.77 9.11
CA SER A 174 90.33 48.08 8.79
C SER A 174 91.37 48.98 8.10
N ALA A 175 90.94 49.99 7.33
CA ALA A 175 91.82 51.00 6.75
C ALA A 175 92.37 52.00 7.79
N ASN A 176 91.65 52.24 8.90
CA ASN A 176 92.06 53.17 9.96
C ASN A 176 92.85 52.51 11.11
N SER A 177 92.80 51.17 11.28
CA SER A 177 93.61 50.45 12.28
C SER A 177 95.04 50.14 11.82
N GLY A 178 95.44 50.63 10.64
CA GLY A 178 96.75 50.43 10.02
C GLY A 178 97.64 51.68 10.00
N LEU A 179 97.46 52.64 10.92
CA LEU A 179 98.43 53.70 11.15
C LEU A 179 98.99 53.63 12.59
N PRO A 180 100.34 53.62 12.76
CA PRO A 180 101.03 53.59 14.06
C PRO A 180 100.86 54.87 14.89
#